data_AF-A0A2G6E4S2-F1
#
_entry.id   AF-A0A2G6E4S2-F1
#
_cell.length_a   1.000
_cell.length_b   1.000
_cell.length_c   1.000
_cell.angle_alpha   90.00
_cell.angle_beta   90.00
_cell.angle_gamma   90.00
#
_symmetry.space_group_name_H-M   'P 1'
#
loop_
_entity.id
_entity.type
_entity.pdbx_description
1 polymer ?
#
loop_
_entity_poly.entity_id
_entity_poly.type
_entity_poly.pdbx_seq_one_letter_code
_entity_poly.pdbx_strand_id
1 'polypeptide(L)'
;MDIHAIREKILAAKEKRAVLRAQHAAAGKACLSLSLNIPGLPKSSPQFSTFFECVLSELQQYLTARRIFIDSAHELCTRDAAGDFYLAALAEGNPITQHIKAQCEGFEASHPIGRAIDIDLTDCEGRPVSSGKLKPCFLCDQPALVCMRERHHSYQDLREELSTRITNYLKKQREDALCKRLSATALQAALYEISASPKPGLVDRFDTGAHQDMDYFSFLKSSAALAVYFEDFARAGIAFEHDDLTAALPIIRDSGLHMENAMFKATGGANTHKGLIFLLGLSIFATSFVLNRRETFDEADVQKTIAGICRNLVRNELNGQSHASSHGAQCFQLYGRVYGGARQEAEEGFPSVFKCGLPALTHSLLTAGNIVDASTLNSALIDTLLSLMAQVNDTNILYRATPEILMKVKHMAAHVLNALSDDDKSSRYAELLDFCRQHQISPGGSADLLVVSVFFYLVKEACSQGLGAYNSQSALSDTPKTDESQRTVP
;
A
#
# COMPACT_ATOMS: atom_id res chain seq x y z
N MET A 1 -28.45 9.74 -33.37
CA MET A 1 -27.01 9.87 -33.68
C MET A 1 -26.78 9.24 -35.03
N ASP A 2 -26.25 9.98 -36.01
CA ASP A 2 -26.01 9.46 -37.35
C ASP A 2 -24.87 8.42 -37.33
N ILE A 3 -25.22 7.14 -37.49
CA ILE A 3 -24.27 6.02 -37.49
C ILE A 3 -23.27 6.16 -38.65
N HIS A 4 -23.66 6.79 -39.76
CA HIS A 4 -22.79 7.03 -40.91
C HIS A 4 -21.67 8.01 -40.54
N ALA A 5 -22.03 9.18 -40.01
CA ALA A 5 -21.07 10.18 -39.57
C ALA A 5 -20.08 9.67 -38.50
N ILE A 6 -20.52 8.75 -37.62
CA ILE A 6 -19.62 8.16 -36.61
C ILE A 6 -18.63 7.17 -37.25
N ARG A 7 -19.08 6.37 -38.23
CA ARG A 7 -18.21 5.45 -38.96
C ARG A 7 -17.15 6.19 -39.76
N GLU A 8 -17.50 7.30 -40.40
CA GLU A 8 -16.55 8.15 -41.10
C GLU A 8 -15.48 8.72 -40.16
N LYS A 9 -15.87 9.21 -38.97
CA LYS A 9 -14.92 9.68 -37.97
C LYS A 9 -13.96 8.59 -37.50
N ILE A 10 -14.43 7.36 -37.34
CA ILE A 10 -13.57 6.21 -36.97
C ILE A 10 -12.60 5.87 -38.10
N LEU A 11 -13.07 5.90 -39.36
CA LEU A 11 -12.21 5.63 -40.51
C LEU A 11 -11.11 6.69 -40.62
N ALA A 12 -11.47 7.97 -40.54
CA ALA A 12 -10.52 9.08 -40.54
C ALA A 12 -9.49 8.98 -39.40
N ALA A 13 -9.93 8.56 -38.20
CA ALA A 13 -9.02 8.31 -37.08
C ALA A 13 -8.02 7.17 -37.39
N LYS A 14 -8.49 6.05 -37.97
CA LYS A 14 -7.62 4.94 -38.38
C LYS A 14 -6.62 5.34 -39.46
N GLU A 15 -7.05 6.13 -40.45
CA GLU A 15 -6.17 6.68 -41.48
C GLU A 15 -5.08 7.57 -40.87
N LYS A 16 -5.44 8.46 -39.93
CA LYS A 16 -4.47 9.27 -39.20
C LYS A 16 -3.46 8.42 -38.43
N ARG A 17 -3.91 7.34 -37.77
CA ARG A 17 -3.01 6.38 -37.09
C ARG A 17 -2.10 5.63 -38.07
N ALA A 18 -2.56 5.33 -39.28
CA ALA A 18 -1.71 4.74 -40.32
C ALA A 18 -0.63 5.71 -40.80
N VAL A 19 -0.96 6.99 -40.98
CA VAL A 19 0.00 8.06 -41.30
C VAL A 19 1.07 8.19 -40.20
N LEU A 20 0.66 8.16 -38.93
CA LEU A 20 1.61 8.22 -37.81
C LEU A 20 2.61 7.05 -37.82
N ARG A 21 2.15 5.82 -38.10
CA ARG A 21 3.05 4.66 -38.28
C ARG A 21 4.01 4.85 -39.45
N ALA A 22 3.52 5.37 -40.58
CA ALA A 22 4.34 5.66 -41.75
C ALA A 22 5.40 6.74 -41.49
N GLN A 23 5.14 7.71 -40.59
CA GLN A 23 6.13 8.71 -40.18
C GLN A 23 7.32 8.09 -39.44
N HIS A 24 7.08 7.11 -38.56
CA HIS A 24 8.18 6.36 -37.92
C HIS A 24 8.97 5.55 -38.96
N ALA A 25 8.29 4.89 -39.90
CA ALA A 25 8.95 4.16 -40.98
C ALA A 25 9.79 5.07 -41.89
N ALA A 26 9.32 6.28 -42.20
CA ALA A 26 10.08 7.28 -42.94
C ALA A 26 11.36 7.71 -42.20
N ALA A 27 11.39 7.61 -40.88
CA ALA A 27 12.57 7.79 -40.04
C ALA A 27 13.41 6.50 -39.88
N GLY A 28 13.09 5.43 -40.62
CA GLY A 28 13.75 4.13 -40.53
C GLY A 28 13.45 3.35 -39.25
N LYS A 29 12.44 3.76 -38.48
CA LYS A 29 12.12 3.19 -37.17
C LYS A 29 10.96 2.20 -37.25
N ALA A 30 11.19 1.02 -36.70
CA ALA A 30 10.15 0.09 -36.32
C ALA A 30 9.27 0.68 -35.20
N CYS A 31 7.97 0.40 -35.21
CA CYS A 31 7.07 0.86 -34.15
C CYS A 31 6.14 -0.23 -33.63
N LEU A 32 5.78 -0.07 -32.36
CA LEU A 32 4.77 -0.84 -31.65
C LEU A 32 3.58 0.07 -31.39
N SER A 33 2.36 -0.46 -31.57
CA SER A 33 1.15 0.25 -31.16
C SER A 33 0.24 -0.62 -30.32
N LEU A 34 -0.36 -0.02 -29.29
CA LEU A 34 -1.36 -0.63 -28.42
C LEU A 34 -2.72 0.05 -28.67
N SER A 35 -3.77 -0.76 -28.81
CA SER A 35 -5.15 -0.31 -28.89
C SER A 35 -6.11 -1.33 -28.27
N LEU A 36 -7.36 -0.91 -27.99
CA LEU A 36 -8.40 -1.81 -27.50
C LEU A 36 -9.37 -2.22 -28.60
N ASN A 37 -9.64 -3.52 -28.71
CA ASN A 37 -10.65 -4.10 -29.59
C ASN A 37 -12.04 -4.08 -28.94
N ILE A 38 -12.57 -2.87 -28.72
CA ILE A 38 -13.89 -2.66 -28.12
C ILE A 38 -15.01 -3.01 -29.13
N PRO A 39 -15.95 -3.92 -28.81
CA PRO A 39 -17.13 -4.19 -29.61
C PRO A 39 -18.12 -3.01 -29.61
N GLY A 40 -18.73 -2.74 -30.77
CA GLY A 40 -19.75 -1.69 -30.90
C GLY A 40 -19.22 -0.26 -30.69
N LEU A 41 -20.11 0.64 -30.30
CA LEU A 41 -19.85 2.06 -30.01
C LEU A 41 -20.40 2.42 -28.61
N PRO A 42 -19.83 3.44 -27.93
CA PRO A 42 -18.60 4.17 -28.27
C PRO A 42 -17.33 3.33 -28.05
N LYS A 43 -16.25 3.67 -28.76
CA LYS A 43 -14.93 3.01 -28.63
C LYS A 43 -14.14 3.43 -27.40
N SER A 44 -14.52 4.54 -26.77
CA SER A 44 -13.95 5.02 -25.52
C SER A 44 -15.03 5.19 -24.47
N SER A 45 -14.64 4.98 -23.22
CA SER A 45 -15.38 5.30 -22.00
C SER A 45 -14.33 5.55 -20.90
N PRO A 46 -14.67 6.23 -19.80
CA PRO A 46 -13.74 6.36 -18.67
C PRO A 46 -13.17 5.02 -18.21
N GLN A 47 -14.03 3.99 -18.13
CA GLN A 47 -13.63 2.62 -17.78
C GLN A 47 -12.60 2.03 -18.75
N PHE A 48 -12.82 2.15 -20.06
CA PHE A 48 -11.89 1.62 -21.06
C PHE A 48 -10.58 2.39 -21.07
N SER A 49 -10.62 3.69 -20.81
CA SER A 49 -9.41 4.50 -20.72
C SER A 49 -8.57 4.14 -19.49
N THR A 50 -9.19 3.96 -18.32
CA THR A 50 -8.49 3.46 -17.13
C THR A 50 -7.90 2.07 -17.37
N PHE A 51 -8.64 1.17 -18.03
CA PHE A 51 -8.12 -0.14 -18.42
C PHE A 51 -6.94 -0.05 -19.39
N PHE A 52 -7.03 0.83 -20.40
CA PHE A 52 -5.95 1.07 -21.35
C PHE A 52 -4.66 1.54 -20.67
N GLU A 53 -4.76 2.48 -19.73
CA GLU A 53 -3.63 2.99 -18.96
C GLU A 53 -2.97 1.89 -18.12
N CYS A 54 -3.76 1.03 -17.46
CA CYS A 54 -3.23 -0.14 -16.75
C CYS A 54 -2.47 -1.09 -17.69
N VAL A 55 -3.10 -1.48 -18.81
CA VAL A 55 -2.49 -2.39 -19.78
C VAL A 55 -1.22 -1.79 -20.39
N LEU A 56 -1.20 -0.49 -20.65
CA LEU A 56 -0.02 0.19 -21.19
C LEU A 56 1.16 0.11 -20.20
N SER A 57 0.91 0.38 -18.92
CA SER A 57 1.94 0.26 -17.87
C SER A 57 2.47 -1.18 -17.77
N GLU A 58 1.57 -2.18 -17.77
CA GLU A 58 1.94 -3.60 -17.75
C GLU A 58 2.73 -4.01 -19.00
N LEU A 59 2.35 -3.51 -20.17
CA LEU A 59 3.05 -3.77 -21.43
C LEU A 59 4.46 -3.18 -21.39
N GLN A 60 4.63 -1.93 -20.93
CA GLN A 60 5.94 -1.30 -20.80
C GLN A 60 6.86 -2.10 -19.87
N GLN A 61 6.34 -2.56 -18.73
CA GLN A 61 7.09 -3.44 -17.81
C GLN A 61 7.44 -4.78 -18.47
N TYR A 62 6.48 -5.40 -19.18
CA TYR A 62 6.66 -6.68 -19.86
C TYR A 62 7.73 -6.62 -20.96
N LEU A 63 7.75 -5.54 -21.74
CA LEU A 63 8.75 -5.28 -22.78
C LEU A 63 10.13 -5.03 -22.16
N THR A 64 10.20 -4.20 -21.12
CA THR A 64 11.44 -3.91 -20.38
C THR A 64 12.08 -5.19 -19.80
N ALA A 65 11.28 -6.06 -19.18
CA ALA A 65 11.75 -7.34 -18.64
C ALA A 65 12.34 -8.28 -19.72
N ARG A 66 11.97 -8.08 -21.00
CA ARG A 66 12.46 -8.83 -22.16
C ARG A 66 13.53 -8.08 -22.95
N ARG A 67 14.02 -6.95 -22.42
CA ARG A 67 15.00 -6.07 -23.06
C ARG A 67 14.52 -5.52 -24.42
N ILE A 68 13.21 -5.41 -24.59
CA ILE A 68 12.60 -4.70 -25.73
C ILE A 68 12.36 -3.28 -25.26
N PHE A 69 13.21 -2.36 -25.68
CA PHE A 69 13.18 -0.98 -25.23
C PHE A 69 12.44 -0.10 -26.24
N ILE A 70 11.69 0.85 -25.70
CA ILE A 70 10.96 1.86 -26.46
C ILE A 70 11.80 3.15 -26.49
N ASP A 71 11.84 3.82 -27.64
CA ASP A 71 12.41 5.15 -27.78
C ASP A 71 11.42 6.18 -27.23
N SER A 72 11.66 6.62 -25.99
CA SER A 72 10.79 7.55 -25.27
C SER A 72 10.66 8.92 -25.93
N ALA A 73 11.61 9.33 -26.80
CA ALA A 73 11.49 10.58 -27.55
C ALA A 73 10.43 10.51 -28.67
N HIS A 74 9.95 9.31 -28.99
CA HIS A 74 9.03 9.04 -30.09
C HIS A 74 7.76 8.32 -29.61
N GLU A 75 7.35 8.60 -28.37
CA GLU A 75 6.14 8.09 -27.76
C GLU A 75 4.94 9.01 -28.05
N LEU A 76 3.79 8.40 -28.37
CA LEU A 76 2.54 9.10 -28.57
C LEU A 76 1.42 8.33 -27.88
N CYS A 77 0.78 8.98 -26.91
CA CYS A 77 -0.49 8.54 -26.34
C CYS A 77 -1.59 9.52 -26.76
N THR A 78 -2.68 9.01 -27.35
CA THR A 78 -3.78 9.84 -27.83
C THR A 78 -5.12 9.12 -27.70
N ARG A 79 -6.20 9.91 -27.65
CA ARG A 79 -7.59 9.42 -27.67
C ARG A 79 -8.30 10.07 -28.84
N ASP A 80 -8.88 9.25 -29.71
CA ASP A 80 -9.62 9.71 -30.88
C ASP A 80 -10.93 8.92 -31.06
N ALA A 81 -11.63 9.10 -32.18
CA ALA A 81 -12.91 8.42 -32.45
C ALA A 81 -12.81 6.88 -32.47
N ALA A 82 -11.63 6.33 -32.72
CA ALA A 82 -11.36 4.89 -32.74
C ALA A 82 -10.90 4.32 -31.38
N GLY A 83 -10.81 5.15 -30.32
CA GLY A 83 -10.46 4.71 -28.97
C GLY A 83 -9.20 5.37 -28.40
N ASP A 84 -8.77 4.91 -27.23
CA ASP A 84 -7.41 5.17 -26.72
C ASP A 84 -6.37 4.45 -27.60
N PHE A 85 -5.21 5.09 -27.77
CA PHE A 85 -4.16 4.64 -28.68
C PHE A 85 -2.78 5.03 -28.20
N TYR A 86 -1.88 4.08 -28.29
CA TYR A 86 -0.47 4.24 -27.97
C TYR A 86 0.36 3.83 -29.17
N LEU A 87 1.38 4.61 -29.48
CA LEU A 87 2.35 4.34 -30.52
C LEU A 87 3.72 4.75 -30.03
N ALA A 88 4.71 3.88 -30.20
CA ALA A 88 6.08 4.24 -29.90
C ALA A 88 7.07 3.50 -30.80
N ALA A 89 8.20 4.16 -31.09
CA ALA A 89 9.29 3.54 -31.84
C ALA A 89 10.07 2.57 -30.94
N LEU A 90 10.59 1.49 -31.52
CA LEU A 90 11.56 0.63 -30.85
C LEU A 90 12.93 1.33 -30.80
N ALA A 91 13.63 1.21 -29.67
CA ALA A 91 14.98 1.74 -29.53
C ALA A 91 15.97 1.04 -30.47
N GLU A 92 17.06 1.72 -30.81
CA GLU A 92 18.14 1.16 -31.64
C GLU A 92 18.65 -0.18 -31.08
N GLY A 93 18.91 -1.16 -31.96
CA GLY A 93 19.32 -2.51 -31.56
C GLY A 93 18.17 -3.49 -31.31
N ASN A 94 16.90 -3.07 -31.41
CA ASN A 94 15.73 -3.96 -31.44
C ASN A 94 15.18 -4.13 -32.87
N PRO A 95 15.86 -4.90 -33.76
CA PRO A 95 15.31 -5.16 -35.08
C PRO A 95 13.99 -5.91 -34.92
N ILE A 96 12.99 -5.54 -35.72
CA ILE A 96 11.74 -6.29 -35.75
C ILE A 96 12.06 -7.71 -36.21
N THR A 97 11.81 -8.65 -35.31
CA THR A 97 11.98 -10.08 -35.53
C THR A 97 10.67 -10.78 -35.24
N GLN A 98 10.51 -11.99 -35.78
CA GLN A 98 9.41 -12.88 -35.36
C GLN A 98 9.38 -13.09 -33.85
N HIS A 99 10.53 -12.95 -33.17
CA HIS A 99 10.63 -13.02 -31.72
C HIS A 99 9.87 -11.89 -31.03
N ILE A 100 10.06 -10.62 -31.40
CA ILE A 100 9.33 -9.49 -30.79
C ILE A 100 7.82 -9.65 -31.01
N LYS A 101 7.40 -10.07 -32.21
CA LYS A 101 5.99 -10.35 -32.47
C LYS A 101 5.44 -11.46 -31.57
N ALA A 102 6.19 -12.55 -31.40
CA ALA A 102 5.81 -13.63 -30.49
C ALA A 102 5.70 -13.15 -29.02
N GLN A 103 6.53 -12.19 -28.59
CA GLN A 103 6.39 -11.59 -27.26
C GLN A 103 5.12 -10.75 -27.13
N CYS A 104 4.79 -9.92 -28.12
CA CYS A 104 3.53 -9.16 -28.12
C CYS A 104 2.30 -10.09 -28.10
N GLU A 105 2.31 -11.14 -28.90
CA GLU A 105 1.25 -12.16 -28.90
C GLU A 105 1.19 -12.94 -27.59
N GLY A 106 2.35 -13.21 -26.98
CA GLY A 106 2.45 -13.84 -25.66
C GLY A 106 1.83 -12.98 -24.57
N PHE A 107 2.07 -11.66 -24.60
CA PHE A 107 1.42 -10.72 -23.69
C PHE A 107 -0.11 -10.77 -23.85
N GLU A 108 -0.62 -10.61 -25.08
CA GLU A 108 -2.06 -10.69 -25.37
C GLU A 108 -2.67 -12.00 -24.88
N ALA A 109 -2.02 -13.14 -25.13
CA ALA A 109 -2.55 -14.46 -24.76
C ALA A 109 -2.54 -14.72 -23.25
N SER A 110 -1.56 -14.16 -22.53
CA SER A 110 -1.42 -14.34 -21.08
C SER A 110 -2.27 -13.39 -20.23
N HIS A 111 -2.69 -12.25 -20.81
CA HIS A 111 -3.43 -11.24 -20.07
C HIS A 111 -4.88 -11.70 -19.79
N PRO A 112 -5.45 -11.50 -18.58
CA PRO A 112 -6.79 -11.99 -18.23
C PRO A 112 -7.94 -11.51 -19.13
N ILE A 113 -7.79 -10.33 -19.73
CA ILE A 113 -8.76 -9.72 -20.66
C ILE A 113 -8.43 -10.03 -22.14
N GLY A 114 -7.28 -10.66 -22.38
CA GLY A 114 -6.93 -11.31 -23.64
C GLY A 114 -7.14 -10.46 -24.89
N ARG A 115 -7.97 -10.98 -25.80
CA ARG A 115 -8.26 -10.44 -27.13
C ARG A 115 -8.71 -8.97 -27.18
N ALA A 116 -9.19 -8.41 -26.08
CA ALA A 116 -9.54 -6.99 -26.04
C ALA A 116 -8.31 -6.09 -26.23
N ILE A 117 -7.11 -6.61 -25.94
CA ILE A 117 -5.84 -5.93 -26.15
C ILE A 117 -5.35 -6.25 -27.56
N ASP A 118 -4.91 -5.23 -28.29
CA ASP A 118 -4.29 -5.37 -29.60
C ASP A 118 -2.93 -4.68 -29.60
N ILE A 119 -1.89 -5.48 -29.83
CA ILE A 119 -0.52 -5.03 -29.96
C ILE A 119 -0.03 -5.33 -31.37
N ASP A 120 0.09 -4.27 -32.15
CA ASP A 120 0.56 -4.33 -33.53
C ASP A 120 2.01 -3.87 -33.63
N LEU A 121 2.76 -4.53 -34.51
CA LEU A 121 4.12 -4.17 -34.87
C LEU A 121 4.15 -3.77 -36.34
N THR A 122 4.91 -2.71 -36.63
CA THR A 122 5.15 -2.23 -37.98
C THR A 122 6.65 -2.13 -38.21
N ASP A 123 7.15 -2.75 -39.29
CA ASP A 123 8.58 -2.75 -39.64
C ASP A 123 9.09 -1.36 -40.06
N CYS A 124 10.40 -1.25 -40.28
CA CYS A 124 11.03 0.00 -40.71
C CYS A 124 10.58 0.47 -42.11
N GLU A 125 9.89 -0.36 -42.87
CA GLU A 125 9.29 -0.02 -44.16
C GLU A 125 7.79 0.34 -44.03
N GLY A 126 7.23 0.35 -42.82
CA GLY A 126 5.83 0.66 -42.60
C GLY A 126 4.88 -0.52 -42.82
N ARG A 127 5.40 -1.75 -42.96
CA ARG A 127 4.59 -2.94 -43.22
C ARG A 127 4.17 -3.61 -41.90
N PRO A 128 2.90 -4.02 -41.77
CA PRO A 128 2.43 -4.70 -40.57
C PRO A 128 3.06 -6.10 -40.45
N VAL A 129 3.48 -6.45 -39.25
CA VAL A 129 4.05 -7.76 -38.93
C VAL A 129 2.97 -8.66 -38.36
N SER A 130 2.62 -9.71 -39.10
CA SER A 130 1.59 -10.69 -38.73
C SER A 130 2.16 -12.10 -38.65
N SER A 131 1.73 -12.88 -37.66
CA SER A 131 2.02 -14.31 -37.57
C SER A 131 1.05 -15.17 -38.38
N GLY A 132 -0.02 -14.58 -38.94
CA GLY A 132 -1.08 -15.31 -39.65
C GLY A 132 -2.00 -16.16 -38.76
N LYS A 133 -1.79 -16.18 -37.44
CA LYS A 133 -2.61 -16.95 -36.51
C LYS A 133 -4.00 -16.34 -36.34
N LEU A 134 -5.03 -17.18 -36.40
CA LEU A 134 -6.39 -16.78 -36.09
C LEU A 134 -6.54 -16.64 -34.57
N LYS A 135 -6.95 -15.45 -34.11
CA LYS A 135 -7.24 -15.21 -32.69
C LYS A 135 -8.60 -15.83 -32.31
N PRO A 136 -8.74 -16.48 -31.14
CA PRO A 136 -10.02 -17.01 -30.68
C PRO A 136 -11.02 -15.88 -30.41
N CYS A 137 -12.30 -16.22 -30.43
CA CYS A 137 -13.38 -15.31 -30.08
C CYS A 137 -13.31 -14.94 -28.58
N PHE A 138 -13.87 -13.79 -28.23
CA PHE A 138 -13.88 -13.28 -26.86
C PHE A 138 -14.78 -14.10 -25.92
N LEU A 139 -15.84 -14.71 -26.46
CA LEU A 139 -16.87 -15.45 -25.70
C LEU A 139 -16.85 -16.96 -25.92
N CYS A 140 -16.20 -17.44 -26.98
CA CYS A 140 -16.14 -18.86 -27.31
C CYS A 140 -14.78 -19.23 -27.90
N ASP A 141 -14.47 -20.53 -27.91
CA ASP A 141 -13.18 -21.03 -28.42
C ASP A 141 -13.10 -21.08 -29.96
N GLN A 142 -14.14 -20.60 -30.66
CA GLN A 142 -14.13 -20.53 -32.13
C GLN A 142 -13.28 -19.36 -32.62
N PRO A 143 -12.68 -19.43 -33.82
CA PRO A 143 -11.95 -18.29 -34.39
C PRO A 143 -12.84 -17.03 -34.49
N ALA A 144 -12.34 -15.89 -34.01
CA ALA A 144 -13.12 -14.64 -33.95
C ALA A 144 -13.67 -14.20 -35.33
N LEU A 145 -12.92 -14.48 -36.40
CA LEU A 145 -13.33 -14.19 -37.77
C LEU A 145 -14.58 -14.98 -38.18
N VAL A 146 -14.63 -16.26 -37.80
CA VAL A 146 -15.77 -17.16 -38.05
C VAL A 146 -16.96 -16.68 -37.23
N CYS A 147 -16.76 -16.44 -35.93
CA CYS A 147 -17.80 -15.97 -35.04
C CYS A 147 -18.42 -14.62 -35.46
N MET A 148 -17.60 -13.69 -35.96
CA MET A 148 -18.06 -12.38 -36.46
C MET A 148 -18.89 -12.53 -37.74
N ARG A 149 -18.45 -13.40 -38.66
CA ARG A 149 -19.15 -13.67 -39.92
C ARG A 149 -20.50 -14.34 -39.68
N GLU A 150 -20.54 -15.30 -38.76
CA GLU A 150 -21.73 -16.08 -38.43
C GLU A 150 -22.64 -15.37 -37.40
N ARG A 151 -22.19 -14.24 -36.85
CA ARG A 151 -22.91 -13.43 -35.85
C ARG A 151 -23.43 -14.26 -34.67
N HIS A 152 -22.62 -15.20 -34.21
CA HIS A 152 -22.96 -16.06 -33.06
C HIS A 152 -23.23 -15.28 -31.77
N HIS A 153 -22.71 -14.06 -31.66
CA HIS A 153 -22.93 -13.17 -30.53
C HIS A 153 -23.34 -11.78 -31.02
N SER A 154 -24.23 -11.12 -30.29
CA SER A 154 -24.54 -9.73 -30.56
C SER A 154 -23.38 -8.82 -30.08
N TYR A 155 -23.27 -7.63 -30.68
CA TYR A 155 -22.30 -6.63 -30.19
C TYR A 155 -22.59 -6.18 -28.76
N GLN A 156 -23.85 -6.27 -28.33
CA GLN A 156 -24.25 -5.91 -26.98
C GLN A 156 -23.73 -6.93 -25.97
N ASP A 157 -23.97 -8.22 -26.19
CA ASP A 157 -23.50 -9.30 -25.30
C ASP A 157 -21.97 -9.29 -25.18
N LEU A 158 -21.27 -9.12 -26.32
CA LEU A 158 -19.82 -8.98 -26.36
C LEU A 158 -19.31 -7.81 -25.52
N ARG A 159 -20.04 -6.69 -25.54
CA ARG A 159 -19.66 -5.48 -24.84
C ARG A 159 -19.95 -5.58 -23.35
N GLU A 160 -21.08 -6.16 -22.96
CA GLU A 160 -21.47 -6.35 -21.55
C GLU A 160 -20.50 -7.30 -20.84
N GLU A 161 -20.14 -8.42 -21.47
CA GLU A 161 -19.13 -9.33 -20.92
C GLU A 161 -17.76 -8.65 -20.82
N LEU A 162 -17.32 -7.96 -21.88
CA LEU A 162 -16.02 -7.24 -21.84
C LEU A 162 -15.98 -6.21 -20.72
N SER A 163 -17.05 -5.43 -20.58
CA SER A 163 -17.15 -4.40 -19.54
C SER A 163 -17.14 -5.04 -18.15
N THR A 164 -17.80 -6.18 -17.96
CA THR A 164 -17.82 -6.93 -16.69
C THR A 164 -16.42 -7.46 -16.34
N ARG A 165 -15.73 -8.08 -17.29
CA ARG A 165 -14.35 -8.56 -17.09
C ARG A 165 -13.39 -7.42 -16.78
N ILE A 166 -13.50 -6.29 -17.49
CA ILE A 166 -12.69 -5.09 -17.21
C ILE A 166 -12.99 -4.56 -15.80
N THR A 167 -14.26 -4.45 -15.39
CA THR A 167 -14.61 -4.04 -14.01
C THR A 167 -13.96 -4.95 -12.98
N ASN A 168 -14.10 -6.26 -13.13
CA ASN A 168 -13.55 -7.23 -12.19
C ASN A 168 -12.02 -7.19 -12.16
N TYR A 169 -11.39 -7.01 -13.32
CA TYR A 169 -9.95 -6.84 -13.44
C TYR A 169 -9.45 -5.60 -12.71
N LEU A 170 -10.03 -4.43 -13.00
CA LEU A 170 -9.66 -3.16 -12.38
C LEU A 170 -9.92 -3.18 -10.87
N LYS A 171 -11.04 -3.78 -10.43
CA LYS A 171 -11.35 -3.98 -9.01
C LYS A 171 -10.25 -4.82 -8.34
N LYS A 172 -9.89 -5.97 -8.91
CA LYS A 172 -8.85 -6.84 -8.37
C LYS A 172 -7.49 -6.14 -8.31
N GLN A 173 -7.09 -5.44 -9.38
CA GLN A 173 -5.84 -4.68 -9.40
C GLN A 173 -5.80 -3.61 -8.29
N ARG A 174 -6.92 -2.90 -8.08
CA ARG A 174 -7.06 -1.92 -7.00
C ARG A 174 -6.96 -2.56 -5.61
N GLU A 175 -7.63 -3.68 -5.40
CA GLU A 175 -7.59 -4.43 -4.14
C GLU A 175 -6.18 -4.94 -3.85
N ASP A 176 -5.50 -5.55 -4.83
CA ASP A 176 -4.13 -6.04 -4.69
C ASP A 176 -3.14 -4.89 -4.40
N ALA A 177 -3.28 -3.74 -5.09
CA ALA A 177 -2.47 -2.56 -4.83
C ALA A 177 -2.71 -1.99 -3.42
N LEU A 178 -3.98 -1.96 -2.97
CA LEU A 178 -4.33 -1.51 -1.63
C LEU A 178 -3.73 -2.42 -0.55
N CYS A 179 -3.87 -3.73 -0.70
CA CYS A 179 -3.29 -4.74 0.20
C CYS A 179 -1.77 -4.59 0.34
N LYS A 180 -1.05 -4.50 -0.79
CA LYS A 180 0.42 -4.31 -0.78
C LYS A 180 0.81 -3.01 -0.12
N ARG A 181 0.12 -1.91 -0.42
CA ARG A 181 0.42 -0.60 0.16
C ARG A 181 0.22 -0.59 1.68
N LEU A 182 -0.93 -1.06 2.18
CA LEU A 182 -1.19 -1.11 3.61
C LEU A 182 -0.17 -2.00 4.35
N SER A 183 0.24 -3.10 3.73
CA SER A 183 1.28 -4.00 4.27
C SER A 183 2.64 -3.30 4.37
N ALA A 184 3.04 -2.60 3.30
CA ALA A 184 4.28 -1.81 3.29
C ALA A 184 4.23 -0.68 4.31
N THR A 185 3.11 0.03 4.43
CA THR A 185 2.91 1.11 5.41
C THR A 185 2.98 0.59 6.85
N ALA A 186 2.38 -0.58 7.13
CA ALA A 186 2.44 -1.22 8.44
C ALA A 186 3.87 -1.61 8.82
N LEU A 187 4.62 -2.22 7.90
CA LEU A 187 6.03 -2.54 8.10
C LEU A 187 6.87 -1.26 8.32
N GLN A 188 6.66 -0.24 7.49
CA GLN A 188 7.36 1.04 7.61
C GLN A 188 7.13 1.68 8.97
N ALA A 189 5.89 1.69 9.45
CA ALA A 189 5.55 2.23 10.77
C ALA A 189 6.25 1.48 11.92
N ALA A 190 6.28 0.15 11.86
CA ALA A 190 7.00 -0.66 12.85
C ALA A 190 8.52 -0.40 12.81
N LEU A 191 9.10 -0.26 11.61
CA LEU A 191 10.52 0.04 11.43
C LEU A 191 10.89 1.46 11.89
N TYR A 192 9.97 2.43 11.77
CA TYR A 192 10.16 3.78 12.28
C TYR A 192 10.21 3.81 13.80
N GLU A 193 9.31 3.08 14.48
CA GLU A 193 9.31 3.00 15.95
C GLU A 193 10.62 2.42 16.49
N ILE A 194 11.10 1.29 15.96
CA ILE A 194 12.34 0.67 16.47
C ILE A 194 13.59 1.50 16.09
N SER A 195 13.49 2.29 15.03
CA SER A 195 14.54 3.19 14.59
C SER A 195 14.65 4.48 15.39
N ALA A 196 13.58 4.90 16.06
CA ALA A 196 13.60 6.09 16.90
C ALA A 196 14.54 5.85 18.10
N SER A 197 15.45 6.78 18.36
CA SER A 197 16.47 6.65 19.39
C SER A 197 16.98 8.00 19.90
N PRO A 198 17.40 8.11 21.18
CA PRO A 198 17.17 7.11 22.23
C PRO A 198 15.69 7.04 22.62
N LYS A 199 15.20 5.95 23.20
CA LYS A 199 13.81 5.83 23.70
C LYS A 199 13.80 5.54 25.21
N PRO A 200 12.92 6.19 26.02
CA PRO A 200 12.86 5.97 27.47
C PRO A 200 12.48 4.54 27.86
N GLY A 201 13.49 3.74 28.19
CA GLY A 201 13.34 2.38 28.74
C GLY A 201 12.84 1.31 27.76
N LEU A 202 12.66 1.67 26.49
CA LEU A 202 12.34 0.76 25.39
C LEU A 202 13.61 0.26 24.71
N VAL A 203 13.49 -0.82 23.95
CA VAL A 203 14.54 -1.23 23.01
C VAL A 203 14.63 -0.19 21.90
N ASP A 204 15.84 0.26 21.58
CA ASP A 204 16.12 1.15 20.46
C ASP A 204 17.42 0.71 19.74
N ARG A 205 18.02 1.57 18.91
CA ARG A 205 19.25 1.24 18.16
C ARG A 205 20.49 1.08 19.03
N PHE A 206 20.50 1.67 20.21
CA PHE A 206 21.68 1.80 21.07
C PHE A 206 21.53 1.06 22.41
N ASP A 207 20.30 0.79 22.87
CA ASP A 207 20.01 0.23 24.19
C ASP A 207 18.88 -0.83 24.11
N THR A 208 18.94 -1.86 24.96
CA THR A 208 17.84 -2.84 25.14
C THR A 208 16.78 -2.34 26.13
N GLY A 209 16.99 -1.17 26.73
CA GLY A 209 16.07 -0.55 27.66
C GLY A 209 15.91 -1.40 28.92
N ALA A 210 14.67 -1.63 29.34
CA ALA A 210 14.38 -2.46 30.51
C ALA A 210 14.40 -3.98 30.22
N HIS A 211 14.77 -4.41 29.00
CA HIS A 211 14.68 -5.81 28.58
C HIS A 211 16.05 -6.49 28.56
N GLN A 212 16.03 -7.81 28.79
CA GLN A 212 17.21 -8.70 28.73
C GLN A 212 17.04 -9.84 27.72
N ASP A 213 15.82 -10.04 27.23
CA ASP A 213 15.42 -11.12 26.33
C ASP A 213 15.29 -10.68 24.87
N MET A 214 15.44 -9.38 24.59
CA MET A 214 15.31 -8.80 23.26
C MET A 214 16.20 -7.57 23.06
N ASP A 215 16.58 -7.33 21.82
CA ASP A 215 17.42 -6.22 21.37
C ASP A 215 16.93 -5.68 20.01
N TYR A 216 17.62 -4.67 19.49
CA TYR A 216 17.33 -4.06 18.19
C TYR A 216 17.18 -5.11 17.06
N PHE A 217 18.09 -6.08 17.01
CA PHE A 217 18.08 -7.11 15.96
C PHE A 217 16.96 -8.13 16.14
N SER A 218 16.51 -8.37 17.37
CA SER A 218 15.32 -9.18 17.67
C SER A 218 14.07 -8.52 17.11
N PHE A 219 13.94 -7.20 17.24
CA PHE A 219 12.87 -6.45 16.60
C PHE A 219 12.95 -6.50 15.08
N LEU A 220 14.13 -6.35 14.47
CA LEU A 220 14.28 -6.48 13.01
C LEU A 220 13.89 -7.89 12.51
N LYS A 221 14.32 -8.95 13.21
CA LYS A 221 13.92 -10.33 12.90
C LYS A 221 12.40 -10.50 13.00
N SER A 222 11.80 -9.93 14.04
CA SER A 222 10.36 -9.94 14.20
C SER A 222 9.67 -9.19 13.05
N SER A 223 10.03 -7.95 12.75
CA SER A 223 9.43 -7.16 11.66
C SER A 223 9.53 -7.87 10.31
N ALA A 224 10.65 -8.52 10.01
CA ALA A 224 10.81 -9.33 8.80
C ALA A 224 9.87 -10.55 8.79
N ALA A 225 9.71 -11.24 9.92
CA ALA A 225 8.79 -12.37 10.05
C ALA A 225 7.31 -11.97 9.97
N LEU A 226 6.97 -10.78 10.46
CA LEU A 226 5.62 -10.23 10.45
C LEU A 226 5.21 -9.68 9.08
N ALA A 227 6.16 -9.17 8.29
CA ALA A 227 5.93 -8.49 7.01
C ALA A 227 5.05 -9.30 6.03
N VAL A 228 5.19 -10.62 6.02
CA VAL A 228 4.47 -11.51 5.08
C VAL A 228 3.00 -11.73 5.43
N TYR A 229 2.56 -11.36 6.64
CA TYR A 229 1.21 -11.59 7.13
C TYR A 229 0.33 -10.33 7.14
N PHE A 230 0.92 -9.12 7.02
CA PHE A 230 0.14 -7.89 7.05
C PHE A 230 -0.92 -7.83 5.94
N GLU A 231 -0.64 -8.49 4.81
CA GLU A 231 -1.56 -8.56 3.67
C GLU A 231 -2.84 -9.32 4.02
N ASP A 232 -2.77 -10.30 4.92
CA ASP A 232 -3.91 -11.12 5.33
C ASP A 232 -5.01 -10.28 5.98
N PHE A 233 -4.63 -9.33 6.86
CA PHE A 233 -5.59 -8.42 7.47
C PHE A 233 -6.26 -7.51 6.44
N ALA A 234 -5.49 -7.03 5.45
CA ALA A 234 -6.01 -6.15 4.42
C ALA A 234 -6.98 -6.89 3.50
N ARG A 235 -6.63 -8.12 3.08
CA ARG A 235 -7.51 -8.98 2.28
C ARG A 235 -8.78 -9.34 3.05
N ALA A 236 -8.66 -9.66 4.33
CA ALA A 236 -9.81 -9.93 5.19
C ALA A 236 -10.75 -8.72 5.29
N GLY A 237 -10.21 -7.51 5.47
CA GLY A 237 -11.03 -6.28 5.52
C GLY A 237 -11.74 -5.98 4.20
N ILE A 238 -11.08 -6.19 3.05
CA ILE A 238 -11.67 -6.06 1.72
C ILE A 238 -12.81 -7.07 1.50
N ALA A 239 -12.61 -8.33 1.89
CA ALA A 239 -13.55 -9.43 1.67
C ALA A 239 -14.68 -9.51 2.71
N PHE A 240 -14.65 -8.69 3.75
CA PHE A 240 -15.64 -8.75 4.83
C PHE A 240 -16.99 -8.16 4.39
N GLU A 241 -18.03 -8.99 4.37
CA GLU A 241 -19.38 -8.65 3.88
C GLU A 241 -20.49 -8.76 4.96
N HIS A 242 -20.14 -8.89 6.24
CA HIS A 242 -21.13 -9.00 7.32
C HIS A 242 -21.65 -7.63 7.80
N ASP A 243 -22.94 -7.58 8.14
CA ASP A 243 -23.56 -6.40 8.77
C ASP A 243 -23.07 -6.17 10.20
N ASP A 244 -22.83 -7.24 10.96
CA ASP A 244 -22.30 -7.14 12.32
C ASP A 244 -20.76 -7.17 12.32
N LEU A 245 -20.17 -6.00 12.56
CA LEU A 245 -18.72 -5.82 12.62
C LEU A 245 -18.02 -6.72 13.65
N THR A 246 -18.71 -7.18 14.71
CA THR A 246 -18.08 -8.06 15.71
C THR A 246 -17.65 -9.41 15.14
N ALA A 247 -18.24 -9.84 14.01
CA ALA A 247 -17.83 -11.04 13.30
C ALA A 247 -16.41 -10.94 12.70
N ALA A 248 -15.85 -9.74 12.57
CA ALA A 248 -14.49 -9.55 12.08
C ALA A 248 -13.42 -9.93 13.11
N LEU A 249 -13.70 -9.80 14.41
CA LEU A 249 -12.69 -9.96 15.45
C LEU A 249 -12.08 -11.38 15.49
N PRO A 250 -12.85 -12.49 15.36
CA PRO A 250 -12.28 -13.83 15.22
C PRO A 250 -11.40 -13.99 13.99
N ILE A 251 -11.75 -13.38 12.85
CA ILE A 251 -10.97 -13.44 11.60
C ILE A 251 -9.62 -12.76 11.79
N ILE A 252 -9.62 -11.56 12.39
CA ILE A 252 -8.39 -10.81 12.71
C ILE A 252 -7.52 -11.61 13.68
N ARG A 253 -8.11 -12.30 14.65
CA ARG A 253 -7.37 -13.12 15.61
C ARG A 253 -6.70 -14.33 14.99
N ASP A 254 -7.34 -14.98 14.03
CA ASP A 254 -6.75 -16.13 13.34
C ASP A 254 -5.43 -15.73 12.65
N SER A 255 -5.46 -14.65 11.86
CA SER A 255 -4.25 -14.06 11.26
C SER A 255 -3.24 -13.60 12.32
N GLY A 256 -3.71 -12.96 13.40
CA GLY A 256 -2.87 -12.50 14.50
C GLY A 256 -2.11 -13.64 15.20
N LEU A 257 -2.74 -14.79 15.41
CA LEU A 257 -2.11 -15.96 16.02
C LEU A 257 -1.00 -16.55 15.14
N HIS A 258 -1.18 -16.56 13.81
CA HIS A 258 -0.11 -16.94 12.89
C HIS A 258 1.09 -15.97 12.98
N MET A 259 0.84 -14.66 13.04
CA MET A 259 1.87 -13.65 13.26
C MET A 259 2.59 -13.82 14.59
N GLU A 260 1.85 -14.04 15.68
CA GLU A 260 2.44 -14.24 17.01
C GLU A 260 3.39 -15.44 17.00
N ASN A 261 2.97 -16.57 16.42
CA ASN A 261 3.80 -17.75 16.29
C ASN A 261 5.06 -17.50 15.44
N ALA A 262 4.92 -16.77 14.33
CA ALA A 262 6.04 -16.39 13.48
C ALA A 262 7.04 -15.47 14.21
N MET A 263 6.54 -14.48 14.96
CA MET A 263 7.34 -13.62 15.83
C MET A 263 8.12 -14.46 16.85
N PHE A 264 7.44 -15.26 17.67
CA PHE A 264 8.09 -16.04 18.72
C PHE A 264 9.15 -16.99 18.14
N LYS A 265 8.89 -17.60 16.99
CA LYS A 265 9.88 -18.44 16.31
C LYS A 265 11.10 -17.63 15.85
N ALA A 266 10.90 -16.44 15.30
CA ALA A 266 11.97 -15.59 14.80
C ALA A 266 12.83 -14.95 15.92
N THR A 267 12.22 -14.73 17.09
CA THR A 267 12.84 -14.05 18.23
C THR A 267 13.33 -15.01 19.33
N GLY A 268 13.21 -16.33 19.13
CA GLY A 268 13.60 -17.30 20.16
C GLY A 268 12.69 -17.28 21.40
N GLY A 269 11.43 -16.86 21.25
CA GLY A 269 10.43 -16.81 22.32
C GLY A 269 10.22 -15.42 22.93
N ALA A 270 10.97 -14.41 22.52
CA ALA A 270 10.81 -13.05 23.04
C ALA A 270 9.53 -12.38 22.52
N ASN A 271 8.85 -11.65 23.41
CA ASN A 271 7.60 -10.95 23.11
C ASN A 271 7.86 -9.53 22.57
N THR A 272 8.34 -9.42 21.33
CA THR A 272 8.75 -8.12 20.75
C THR A 272 7.58 -7.27 20.27
N HIS A 273 6.52 -7.87 19.70
CA HIS A 273 5.45 -7.16 19.00
C HIS A 273 4.04 -7.71 19.25
N LYS A 274 3.78 -8.50 20.31
CA LYS A 274 2.44 -9.10 20.51
C LYS A 274 1.32 -8.06 20.64
N GLY A 275 1.54 -7.00 21.41
CA GLY A 275 0.58 -5.90 21.53
C GLY A 275 0.36 -5.20 20.20
N LEU A 276 1.46 -4.92 19.49
CA LEU A 276 1.44 -4.33 18.16
C LEU A 276 0.66 -5.17 17.13
N ILE A 277 0.81 -6.49 17.10
CA ILE A 277 0.10 -7.39 16.16
C ILE A 277 -1.41 -7.17 16.27
N PHE A 278 -1.94 -7.10 17.49
CA PHE A 278 -3.36 -6.87 17.73
C PHE A 278 -3.82 -5.49 17.25
N LEU A 279 -3.10 -4.43 17.65
CA LEU A 279 -3.48 -3.05 17.34
C LEU A 279 -3.33 -2.71 15.85
N LEU A 280 -2.26 -3.18 15.23
CA LEU A 280 -1.96 -2.94 13.82
C LEU A 280 -2.83 -3.84 12.92
N GLY A 281 -3.13 -5.08 13.32
CA GLY A 281 -4.07 -5.94 12.62
C GLY A 281 -5.47 -5.34 12.54
N LEU A 282 -5.99 -4.79 13.65
CA LEU A 282 -7.24 -4.03 13.66
C LEU A 282 -7.19 -2.80 12.75
N SER A 283 -6.09 -2.05 12.81
CA SER A 283 -5.88 -0.85 11.98
C SER A 283 -5.89 -1.17 10.49
N ILE A 284 -5.15 -2.19 10.04
CA ILE A 284 -5.07 -2.61 8.64
C ILE A 284 -6.44 -3.12 8.15
N PHE A 285 -7.10 -3.96 8.95
CA PHE A 285 -8.43 -4.48 8.62
C PHE A 285 -9.44 -3.34 8.46
N ALA A 286 -9.56 -2.46 9.45
CA ALA A 286 -10.53 -1.37 9.42
C ALA A 286 -10.25 -0.38 8.27
N THR A 287 -8.97 -0.07 8.02
CA THR A 287 -8.56 0.82 6.93
C THR A 287 -8.90 0.25 5.57
N SER A 288 -8.58 -1.02 5.32
CA SER A 288 -8.90 -1.70 4.05
C SER A 288 -10.41 -1.84 3.84
N PHE A 289 -11.16 -2.18 4.90
CA PHE A 289 -12.63 -2.23 4.90
C PHE A 289 -13.28 -0.90 4.50
N VAL A 290 -12.80 0.22 5.07
CA VAL A 290 -13.30 1.58 4.77
C VAL A 290 -12.92 2.01 3.36
N LEU A 291 -11.63 1.89 3.00
CA LEU A 291 -11.12 2.32 1.70
C LEU A 291 -11.74 1.55 0.54
N ASN A 292 -12.01 0.25 0.69
CA ASN A 292 -12.65 -0.52 -0.38
C ASN A 292 -14.10 -0.07 -0.66
N ARG A 293 -14.80 0.45 0.35
CA ARG A 293 -16.21 0.87 0.25
C ARG A 293 -16.37 2.34 -0.16
N ARG A 294 -15.49 3.22 0.29
CA ARG A 294 -15.64 4.67 0.12
C ARG A 294 -14.64 5.30 -0.82
N GLU A 295 -13.58 4.59 -1.18
CA GLU A 295 -12.45 5.10 -1.98
C GLU A 295 -11.75 6.33 -1.36
N THR A 296 -12.09 6.68 -0.12
CA THR A 296 -11.52 7.79 0.64
C THR A 296 -11.22 7.35 2.06
N PHE A 297 -10.15 7.91 2.63
CA PHE A 297 -9.80 7.70 4.03
C PHE A 297 -10.51 8.76 4.89
N ASP A 298 -11.26 8.31 5.87
CA ASP A 298 -11.88 9.16 6.88
C ASP A 298 -11.58 8.59 8.28
N GLU A 299 -11.00 9.41 9.14
CA GLU A 299 -10.59 9.01 10.49
C GLU A 299 -11.80 8.57 11.33
N ALA A 300 -12.96 9.20 11.17
CA ALA A 300 -14.14 8.87 11.96
C ALA A 300 -14.76 7.54 11.53
N ASP A 301 -14.77 7.22 10.24
CA ASP A 301 -15.22 5.93 9.74
C ASP A 301 -14.33 4.78 10.21
N VAL A 302 -13.01 4.98 10.21
CA VAL A 302 -12.05 3.99 10.74
C VAL A 302 -12.23 3.80 12.24
N GLN A 303 -12.32 4.88 13.02
CA GLN A 303 -12.58 4.81 14.47
C GLN A 303 -13.87 4.04 14.78
N LYS A 304 -14.97 4.37 14.09
CA LYS A 304 -16.26 3.68 14.23
C LYS A 304 -16.16 2.19 13.87
N THR A 305 -15.40 1.87 12.82
CA THR A 305 -15.19 0.49 12.39
C THR A 305 -14.44 -0.30 13.47
N ILE A 306 -13.33 0.23 13.99
CA ILE A 306 -12.53 -0.40 15.05
C ILE A 306 -13.37 -0.62 16.32
N ALA A 307 -14.07 0.43 16.79
CA ALA A 307 -14.95 0.34 17.94
C ALA A 307 -16.10 -0.66 17.73
N GLY A 308 -16.65 -0.72 16.50
CA GLY A 308 -17.69 -1.67 16.12
C GLY A 308 -17.20 -3.13 16.14
N ILE A 309 -16.00 -3.39 15.62
CA ILE A 309 -15.35 -4.71 15.67
C ILE A 309 -15.11 -5.14 17.13
N CYS A 310 -14.68 -4.20 17.98
CA CYS A 310 -14.30 -4.45 19.37
C CYS A 310 -15.44 -4.18 20.37
N ARG A 311 -16.69 -4.13 19.91
CA ARG A 311 -17.84 -3.82 20.77
C ARG A 311 -17.95 -4.83 21.93
N ASN A 312 -17.98 -4.32 23.16
CA ASN A 312 -18.01 -5.09 24.43
C ASN A 312 -16.77 -5.98 24.66
N LEU A 313 -15.65 -5.76 23.95
CA LEU A 313 -14.43 -6.54 24.10
C LEU A 313 -13.93 -6.61 25.55
N VAL A 314 -13.86 -5.47 26.24
CA VAL A 314 -13.44 -5.36 27.65
C VAL A 314 -14.37 -6.17 28.53
N ARG A 315 -15.69 -6.01 28.36
CA ARG A 315 -16.68 -6.76 29.13
C ARG A 315 -16.55 -8.27 28.92
N ASN A 316 -16.37 -8.69 27.68
CA ASN A 316 -16.37 -10.10 27.31
C ASN A 316 -15.08 -10.82 27.75
N GLU A 317 -13.95 -10.11 27.83
CA GLU A 317 -12.64 -10.74 28.04
C GLU A 317 -11.95 -10.40 29.36
N LEU A 318 -12.25 -9.25 29.94
CA LEU A 318 -11.56 -8.76 31.14
C LEU A 318 -12.40 -8.86 32.42
N ASN A 319 -13.74 -8.92 32.31
CA ASN A 319 -14.62 -9.02 33.48
C ASN A 319 -14.80 -10.46 34.03
N GLY A 320 -14.15 -11.48 33.44
CA GLY A 320 -14.21 -12.88 33.87
C GLY A 320 -12.94 -13.36 34.58
N GLN A 321 -13.06 -14.35 35.48
CA GLN A 321 -11.92 -14.96 36.20
C GLN A 321 -11.06 -15.90 35.34
N SER A 322 -11.48 -16.20 34.11
CA SER A 322 -11.01 -17.37 33.35
C SER A 322 -9.76 -17.15 32.48
N HIS A 323 -9.27 -15.91 32.29
CA HIS A 323 -8.28 -15.59 31.24
C HIS A 323 -7.14 -14.64 31.66
N ALA A 324 -6.51 -14.87 32.81
CA ALA A 324 -5.38 -14.06 33.31
C ALA A 324 -4.02 -14.31 32.61
N SER A 325 -4.00 -14.63 31.31
CA SER A 325 -2.76 -15.01 30.60
C SER A 325 -1.97 -13.82 30.03
N SER A 326 -2.58 -12.63 29.92
CA SER A 326 -1.90 -11.43 29.40
C SER A 326 -1.62 -10.41 30.51
N HIS A 327 -0.52 -9.66 30.38
CA HIS A 327 -0.16 -8.57 31.32
C HIS A 327 -1.32 -7.59 31.51
N GLY A 328 -1.95 -7.16 30.41
CA GLY A 328 -3.08 -6.22 30.49
C GLY A 328 -4.31 -6.79 31.23
N ALA A 329 -4.58 -8.09 31.10
CA ALA A 329 -5.67 -8.72 31.86
C ALA A 329 -5.37 -8.77 33.36
N GLN A 330 -4.11 -9.02 33.74
CA GLN A 330 -3.69 -8.98 35.14
C GLN A 330 -3.77 -7.57 35.71
N CYS A 331 -3.29 -6.55 34.97
CA CYS A 331 -3.42 -5.15 35.37
C CYS A 331 -4.89 -4.73 35.54
N PHE A 332 -5.78 -5.16 34.63
CA PHE A 332 -7.21 -4.87 34.73
C PHE A 332 -7.84 -5.50 35.99
N GLN A 333 -7.47 -6.74 36.33
CA GLN A 333 -7.97 -7.39 37.55
C GLN A 333 -7.48 -6.70 38.82
N LEU A 334 -6.23 -6.21 38.82
CA LEU A 334 -5.61 -5.56 39.98
C LEU A 334 -6.09 -4.12 40.17
N TYR A 335 -6.24 -3.35 39.09
CA TYR A 335 -6.44 -1.90 39.14
C TYR A 335 -7.78 -1.42 38.57
N GLY A 336 -8.58 -2.32 37.97
CA GLY A 336 -9.94 -2.03 37.50
C GLY A 336 -10.03 -1.44 36.09
N ARG A 337 -11.25 -0.98 35.74
CA ARG A 337 -11.66 -0.68 34.35
C ARG A 337 -10.81 0.37 33.64
N VAL A 338 -10.24 1.32 34.36
CA VAL A 338 -9.44 2.44 33.82
C VAL A 338 -8.10 1.94 33.22
N TYR A 339 -7.76 0.67 33.43
CA TYR A 339 -6.53 0.02 32.97
C TYR A 339 -6.79 -1.14 31.99
N GLY A 340 -7.81 -1.01 31.13
CA GLY A 340 -8.12 -2.00 30.10
C GLY A 340 -7.11 -2.07 28.96
N GLY A 341 -6.12 -1.17 28.93
CA GLY A 341 -4.98 -1.19 28.01
C GLY A 341 -5.40 -1.24 26.55
N ALA A 342 -4.68 -2.04 25.74
CA ALA A 342 -4.93 -2.19 24.31
C ALA A 342 -6.37 -2.59 23.96
N ARG A 343 -7.06 -3.37 24.82
CA ARG A 343 -8.46 -3.76 24.58
C ARG A 343 -9.43 -2.62 24.77
N GLN A 344 -9.19 -1.78 25.78
CA GLN A 344 -10.00 -0.58 26.00
C GLN A 344 -9.77 0.44 24.87
N GLU A 345 -8.51 0.67 24.49
CA GLU A 345 -8.18 1.49 23.32
C GLU A 345 -8.94 0.99 22.09
N ALA A 346 -8.93 -0.32 21.81
CA ALA A 346 -9.65 -0.89 20.68
C ALA A 346 -11.18 -0.75 20.77
N GLU A 347 -11.78 -1.03 21.93
CA GLU A 347 -13.24 -0.87 22.14
C GLU A 347 -13.70 0.58 21.93
N GLU A 348 -12.85 1.55 22.27
CA GLU A 348 -13.13 2.98 22.13
C GLU A 348 -12.71 3.56 20.76
N GLY A 349 -12.12 2.74 19.86
CA GLY A 349 -11.72 3.15 18.52
C GLY A 349 -10.38 3.89 18.46
N PHE A 350 -9.43 3.57 19.32
CA PHE A 350 -8.08 4.17 19.43
C PHE A 350 -8.07 5.68 19.72
N PRO A 351 -8.75 6.15 20.79
CA PRO A 351 -8.77 7.57 21.15
C PRO A 351 -7.36 8.14 21.37
N SER A 352 -6.43 7.38 21.94
CA SER A 352 -5.06 7.87 22.17
C SER A 352 -4.31 8.12 20.86
N VAL A 353 -4.60 7.34 19.81
CA VAL A 353 -4.02 7.56 18.48
C VAL A 353 -4.62 8.80 17.85
N PHE A 354 -5.94 8.85 17.67
CA PHE A 354 -6.58 9.91 16.88
C PHE A 354 -6.64 11.28 17.59
N LYS A 355 -6.62 11.31 18.92
CA LYS A 355 -6.70 12.56 19.70
C LYS A 355 -5.36 13.05 20.22
N CYS A 356 -4.33 12.21 20.22
CA CYS A 356 -3.01 12.56 20.77
C CYS A 356 -1.88 12.21 19.81
N GLY A 357 -1.66 10.93 19.51
CA GLY A 357 -0.50 10.50 18.72
C GLY A 357 -0.46 11.08 17.30
N LEU A 358 -1.54 10.94 16.54
CA LEU A 358 -1.63 11.45 15.17
C LEU A 358 -1.54 12.99 15.10
N PRO A 359 -2.25 13.77 15.95
CA PRO A 359 -2.05 15.22 16.02
C PRO A 359 -0.63 15.63 16.40
N ALA A 360 -0.01 14.95 17.38
CA ALA A 360 1.37 15.24 17.81
C ALA A 360 2.36 15.00 16.67
N LEU A 361 2.28 13.85 16.00
CA LEU A 361 3.14 13.51 14.86
C LEU A 361 2.98 14.51 13.72
N THR A 362 1.73 14.84 13.37
CA THR A 362 1.42 15.81 12.31
C THR A 362 2.01 17.18 12.66
N HIS A 363 1.83 17.63 13.90
CA HIS A 363 2.39 18.90 14.35
C HIS A 363 3.91 18.91 14.29
N SER A 364 4.58 17.90 14.86
CA SER A 364 6.05 17.81 14.87
C SER A 364 6.65 17.74 13.46
N LEU A 365 6.01 17.04 12.53
CA LEU A 365 6.49 16.98 11.14
C LEU A 365 6.27 18.30 10.38
N LEU A 366 5.15 18.99 10.62
CA LEU A 366 4.88 20.29 10.00
C LEU A 366 5.83 21.39 10.51
N THR A 367 6.19 21.37 11.79
CA THR A 367 7.07 22.38 12.39
C THR A 367 8.54 22.15 12.09
N ALA A 368 8.93 20.92 11.75
CA ALA A 368 10.34 20.58 11.51
C ALA A 368 10.86 20.96 10.10
N GLY A 369 10.02 21.51 9.23
CA GLY A 369 10.45 22.01 7.91
C GLY A 369 10.80 20.89 6.92
N ASN A 370 12.09 20.62 6.69
CA ASN A 370 12.50 19.62 5.69
C ASN A 370 12.32 18.19 6.24
N ILE A 371 11.22 17.55 5.84
CA ILE A 371 10.79 16.20 6.23
C ILE A 371 11.80 15.11 5.80
N VAL A 372 12.77 15.42 4.93
CA VAL A 372 13.73 14.43 4.38
C VAL A 372 14.94 14.18 5.30
N ASP A 373 15.09 14.89 6.42
CA ASP A 373 16.17 14.62 7.38
C ASP A 373 15.82 13.56 8.44
N ALA A 374 16.76 12.65 8.69
CA ALA A 374 16.60 11.57 9.66
C ALA A 374 16.49 12.08 11.11
N SER A 375 17.18 13.18 11.45
CA SER A 375 17.11 13.79 12.78
C SER A 375 15.73 14.38 13.06
N THR A 376 15.18 15.07 12.05
CA THR A 376 13.82 15.61 12.07
C THR A 376 12.78 14.51 12.33
N LEU A 377 12.82 13.43 11.53
CA LEU A 377 11.88 12.32 11.71
C LEU A 377 12.02 11.67 13.10
N ASN A 378 13.26 11.45 13.55
CA ASN A 378 13.52 10.91 14.89
C ASN A 378 12.89 11.79 15.97
N SER A 379 13.09 13.11 15.90
CA SER A 379 12.54 14.07 16.86
C SER A 379 11.02 14.05 16.88
N ALA A 380 10.38 13.98 15.71
CA ALA A 380 8.92 13.88 15.62
C ALA A 380 8.38 12.56 16.21
N LEU A 381 9.06 11.44 15.98
CA LEU A 381 8.69 10.15 16.57
C LEU A 381 8.85 10.16 18.10
N ILE A 382 9.94 10.74 18.61
CA ILE A 382 10.17 10.89 20.06
C ILE A 382 9.13 11.81 20.70
N ASP A 383 8.82 12.96 20.11
CA ASP A 383 7.80 13.87 20.64
C ASP A 383 6.41 13.23 20.64
N THR A 384 6.11 12.44 19.61
CA THR A 384 4.87 11.65 19.54
C THR A 384 4.83 10.58 20.63
N LEU A 385 5.93 9.84 20.83
CA LEU A 385 6.06 8.85 21.90
C LEU A 385 5.83 9.49 23.27
N LEU A 386 6.48 10.62 23.54
CA LEU A 386 6.35 11.36 24.80
C LEU A 386 4.92 11.86 25.01
N SER A 387 4.25 12.31 23.95
CA SER A 387 2.86 12.75 24.00
C SER A 387 1.94 11.59 24.40
N LEU A 388 2.16 10.41 23.82
CA LEU A 388 1.44 9.19 24.20
C LEU A 388 1.78 8.74 25.62
N MET A 389 3.06 8.75 26.01
CA MET A 389 3.51 8.41 27.37
C MET A 389 2.90 9.34 28.42
N ALA A 390 2.64 10.60 28.10
CA ALA A 390 2.02 11.56 29.02
C ALA A 390 0.53 11.27 29.27
N GLN A 391 -0.16 10.58 28.35
CA GLN A 391 -1.62 10.42 28.40
C GLN A 391 -2.08 8.98 28.65
N VAL A 392 -1.40 8.00 28.07
CA VAL A 392 -1.81 6.60 28.06
C VAL A 392 -1.61 5.96 29.43
N ASN A 393 -2.57 5.14 29.85
CA ASN A 393 -2.43 4.28 31.03
C ASN A 393 -1.73 2.97 30.63
N ASP A 394 -0.41 3.05 30.42
CA ASP A 394 0.36 1.96 29.83
C ASP A 394 0.45 0.74 30.77
N THR A 395 -0.21 -0.34 30.38
CA THR A 395 -0.21 -1.60 31.13
C THR A 395 1.16 -2.29 31.17
N ASN A 396 2.08 -1.99 30.25
CA ASN A 396 3.45 -2.52 30.32
C ASN A 396 4.26 -1.92 31.47
N ILE A 397 3.96 -0.67 31.83
CA ILE A 397 4.54 -0.02 33.01
C ILE A 397 3.90 -0.62 34.26
N LEU A 398 2.56 -0.68 34.31
CA LEU A 398 1.83 -1.21 35.48
C LEU A 398 2.12 -2.68 35.77
N TYR A 399 2.46 -3.47 34.76
CA TYR A 399 2.85 -4.85 34.96
C TYR A 399 4.20 -4.98 35.67
N ARG A 400 5.12 -4.03 35.46
CA ARG A 400 6.48 -4.04 36.03
C ARG A 400 6.61 -3.20 37.30
N ALA A 401 5.67 -2.29 37.52
CA ALA A 401 5.76 -1.22 38.51
C ALA A 401 4.41 -0.94 39.16
N THR A 402 4.17 0.30 39.60
CA THR A 402 2.97 0.71 40.33
C THR A 402 2.24 1.86 39.63
N PRO A 403 0.97 2.13 39.97
CA PRO A 403 0.25 3.31 39.48
C PRO A 403 0.97 4.63 39.76
N GLU A 404 1.68 4.75 40.89
CA GLU A 404 2.47 5.94 41.23
C GLU A 404 3.64 6.13 40.27
N ILE A 405 4.33 5.05 39.89
CA ILE A 405 5.40 5.10 38.90
C ILE A 405 4.86 5.45 37.53
N LEU A 406 3.74 4.85 37.10
CA LEU A 406 3.06 5.24 35.86
C LEU A 406 2.77 6.75 35.86
N MET A 407 2.14 7.27 36.92
CA MET A 407 1.86 8.70 37.02
C MET A 407 3.14 9.53 36.97
N LYS A 408 4.22 9.11 37.63
CA LYS A 408 5.51 9.82 37.55
C LYS A 408 6.06 9.86 36.12
N VAL A 409 6.03 8.75 35.39
CA VAL A 409 6.44 8.72 33.97
C VAL A 409 5.60 9.66 33.12
N LYS A 410 4.27 9.67 33.31
CA LYS A 410 3.35 10.58 32.60
C LYS A 410 3.75 12.05 32.84
N HIS A 411 4.01 12.42 34.08
CA HIS A 411 4.44 13.78 34.43
C HIS A 411 5.81 14.13 33.84
N MET A 412 6.78 13.21 33.90
CA MET A 412 8.12 13.44 33.33
C MET A 412 8.06 13.59 31.80
N ALA A 413 7.27 12.77 31.10
CA ALA A 413 7.08 12.91 29.66
C ALA A 413 6.44 14.26 29.30
N ALA A 414 5.40 14.68 30.02
CA ALA A 414 4.80 16.00 29.86
C ALA A 414 5.79 17.14 30.19
N HIS A 415 6.65 16.94 31.19
CA HIS A 415 7.67 17.91 31.59
C HIS A 415 8.70 18.13 30.47
N VAL A 416 9.12 17.07 29.77
CA VAL A 416 10.01 17.19 28.59
C VAL A 416 9.33 17.98 27.47
N LEU A 417 8.06 17.69 27.17
CA LEU A 417 7.31 18.38 26.11
C LEU A 417 7.08 19.87 26.40
N ASN A 418 7.04 20.26 27.69
CA ASN A 418 6.87 21.64 28.14
C ASN A 418 8.21 22.38 28.35
N ALA A 419 9.31 21.89 27.76
CA ALA A 419 10.60 22.58 27.81
C ALA A 419 10.54 23.93 27.08
N LEU A 420 11.30 24.91 27.57
CA LEU A 420 11.32 26.28 27.03
C LEU A 420 12.48 26.52 26.04
N SER A 421 13.42 25.59 25.95
CA SER A 421 14.57 25.60 25.04
C SER A 421 15.06 24.18 24.75
N ASP A 422 15.92 24.03 23.74
CA ASP A 422 16.50 22.72 23.38
C ASP A 422 17.42 22.16 24.49
N ASP A 423 18.16 23.01 25.19
CA ASP A 423 19.00 22.60 26.32
C ASP A 423 18.15 22.09 27.50
N ASP A 424 17.06 22.80 27.81
CA ASP A 424 16.09 22.41 28.83
C ASP A 424 15.40 21.09 28.46
N LYS A 425 14.98 20.94 27.19
CA LYS A 425 14.40 19.69 26.67
C LYS A 425 15.38 18.53 26.82
N SER A 426 16.64 18.74 26.41
CA SER A 426 17.69 17.73 26.47
C SER A 426 17.98 17.28 27.91
N SER A 427 18.06 18.23 28.86
CA SER A 427 18.27 17.93 30.28
C SER A 427 17.10 17.11 30.87
N ARG A 428 15.86 17.58 30.66
CA ARG A 428 14.66 16.87 31.15
C ARG A 428 14.52 15.49 30.53
N TYR A 429 14.92 15.36 29.27
CA TYR A 429 14.85 14.10 28.55
C TYR A 429 15.88 13.10 29.07
N ALA A 430 17.10 13.55 29.36
CA ALA A 430 18.12 12.74 30.03
C ALA A 430 17.64 12.23 31.40
N GLU A 431 16.99 13.07 32.21
CA GLU A 431 16.39 12.65 33.48
C GLU A 431 15.32 11.56 33.30
N LEU A 432 14.48 11.67 32.27
CA LEU A 432 13.48 10.64 31.96
C LEU A 432 14.13 9.32 31.51
N LEU A 433 15.14 9.39 30.64
CA LEU A 433 15.90 8.22 30.21
C LEU A 433 16.52 7.49 31.40
N ASP A 434 17.17 8.23 32.30
CA ASP A 434 17.81 7.69 33.49
C ASP A 434 16.79 7.12 34.48
N PHE A 435 15.66 7.80 34.69
CA PHE A 435 14.59 7.30 35.53
C PHE A 435 14.03 5.97 35.02
N CYS A 436 13.73 5.87 33.72
CA CYS A 436 13.25 4.63 33.10
C CYS A 436 14.26 3.49 33.25
N ARG A 437 15.56 3.77 33.08
CA ARG A 437 16.63 2.78 33.25
C ARG A 437 16.73 2.30 34.70
N GLN A 438 16.80 3.21 35.66
CA GLN A 438 16.95 2.88 37.08
C GLN A 438 15.77 2.08 37.63
N HIS A 439 14.56 2.38 37.17
CA HIS A 439 13.33 1.72 37.62
C HIS A 439 12.88 0.57 36.71
N GLN A 440 13.66 0.19 35.69
CA GLN A 440 13.35 -0.87 34.73
C GLN A 440 11.95 -0.72 34.10
N ILE A 441 11.63 0.50 33.68
CA ILE A 441 10.33 0.84 33.11
C ILE A 441 10.35 0.73 31.60
N SER A 442 9.36 0.06 31.02
CA SER A 442 9.16 -0.06 29.58
C SER A 442 7.76 0.42 29.19
N PRO A 443 7.61 1.61 28.57
CA PRO A 443 6.34 2.12 28.04
C PRO A 443 5.95 1.46 26.71
N GLY A 444 5.82 0.13 26.69
CA GLY A 444 5.58 -0.64 25.47
C GLY A 444 4.20 -0.42 24.85
N GLY A 445 3.17 -0.11 25.65
CA GLY A 445 1.85 0.21 25.11
C GLY A 445 1.85 1.56 24.39
N SER A 446 2.57 2.55 24.92
CA SER A 446 2.79 3.83 24.21
C SER A 446 3.59 3.65 22.93
N ALA A 447 4.58 2.74 22.90
CA ALA A 447 5.33 2.39 21.70
C ALA A 447 4.45 1.75 20.62
N ASP A 448 3.60 0.79 20.98
CA ASP A 448 2.66 0.18 20.04
C ASP A 448 1.70 1.23 19.45
N LEU A 449 1.21 2.17 20.27
CA LEU A 449 0.34 3.27 19.81
C LEU A 449 1.08 4.28 18.94
N LEU A 450 2.40 4.47 19.13
CA LEU A 450 3.22 5.26 18.21
C LEU A 450 3.21 4.63 16.81
N VAL A 451 3.41 3.31 16.70
CA VAL A 451 3.35 2.61 15.41
C VAL A 451 2.00 2.83 14.72
N VAL A 452 0.90 2.69 15.46
CA VAL A 452 -0.45 2.88 14.92
C VAL A 452 -0.67 4.34 14.48
N SER A 453 -0.11 5.30 15.22
CA SER A 453 -0.16 6.73 14.85
C SER A 453 0.59 7.00 13.54
N VAL A 454 1.79 6.44 13.39
CA VAL A 454 2.60 6.53 12.17
C VAL A 454 1.87 5.85 11.00
N PHE A 455 1.28 4.67 11.22
CA PHE A 455 0.50 3.97 10.20
C PHE A 455 -0.63 4.84 9.64
N PHE A 456 -1.47 5.43 10.50
CA PHE A 456 -2.57 6.28 10.04
C PHE A 456 -2.09 7.58 9.40
N TYR A 457 -1.00 8.17 9.89
CA TYR A 457 -0.38 9.33 9.24
C TYR A 457 0.02 9.01 7.80
N LEU A 458 0.76 7.91 7.60
CA LEU A 458 1.21 7.49 6.27
C LEU A 458 0.06 7.12 5.32
N VAL A 459 -0.99 6.47 5.83
CA VAL A 459 -2.22 6.19 5.05
C VAL A 459 -2.88 7.49 4.59
N LYS A 460 -3.01 8.47 5.49
CA LYS A 460 -3.63 9.77 5.20
C LYS A 460 -2.84 10.55 4.15
N GLU A 461 -1.51 10.57 4.26
CA GLU A 461 -0.62 11.19 3.28
C GLU A 461 -0.76 10.52 1.91
N ALA A 462 -0.72 9.18 1.86
CA ALA A 462 -0.88 8.42 0.62
C ALA A 462 -2.24 8.64 -0.05
N CYS A 463 -3.31 8.80 0.72
CA CYS A 463 -4.65 9.10 0.18
C CYS A 463 -4.75 10.54 -0.34
N SER A 464 -4.11 11.49 0.36
CA SER A 464 -4.12 12.92 -0.01
C SER A 464 -3.33 13.20 -1.29
N GLN A 465 -2.28 12.42 -1.56
CA GLN A 465 -1.51 12.47 -2.81
C GLN A 465 -2.21 11.79 -4.00
N GLY A 466 -3.43 11.25 -3.79
CA GLY A 466 -4.20 10.53 -4.78
C GLY A 466 -3.84 9.04 -4.77
N LEU A 467 -4.86 8.18 -4.58
CA LEU A 467 -4.72 6.72 -4.51
C LEU A 467 -4.08 6.08 -5.77
N GLY A 468 -3.87 6.84 -6.85
CA GLY A 468 -3.23 6.43 -8.09
C GLY A 468 -1.78 6.91 -8.32
N ALA A 469 -1.17 7.65 -7.39
CA ALA A 469 0.12 8.31 -7.64
C ALA A 469 1.38 7.41 -7.57
N TYR A 470 1.25 6.11 -7.29
CA TYR A 470 2.42 5.21 -7.15
C TYR A 470 2.44 3.98 -8.07
N ASN A 471 1.56 3.92 -9.08
CA ASN A 471 1.70 2.91 -10.16
C ASN A 471 2.72 3.32 -11.24
N SER A 472 3.40 4.47 -11.10
CA SER A 472 4.28 5.01 -12.15
C SER A 472 5.54 5.75 -11.66
N GLN A 473 5.97 5.60 -10.40
CA GLN A 473 7.22 6.23 -9.94
C GLN A 473 8.21 5.24 -9.33
N SER A 474 8.95 4.56 -10.21
CA SER A 474 10.34 4.18 -9.97
C SER A 474 11.06 3.85 -11.29
N ALA A 475 11.09 4.80 -12.22
CA ALA A 475 12.07 4.92 -13.31
C ALA A 475 11.55 6.01 -14.27
N LEU A 476 12.09 7.21 -14.16
CA LEU A 476 12.11 8.33 -15.14
C LEU A 476 12.15 9.65 -14.37
N SER A 477 13.23 9.86 -13.64
CA SER A 477 13.70 11.20 -13.28
C SER A 477 15.22 11.18 -13.15
N ASP A 478 15.91 10.73 -14.19
CA ASP A 478 17.27 11.14 -14.46
C ASP A 478 17.23 11.92 -15.78
N THR A 479 17.19 13.24 -15.65
CA THR A 479 17.61 14.12 -16.74
C THR A 479 19.05 13.77 -17.11
N PRO A 480 19.37 13.50 -18.38
CA PRO A 480 20.75 13.26 -18.77
C PRO A 480 21.51 14.58 -18.61
N LYS A 481 22.34 14.66 -17.56
CA LYS A 481 23.51 15.54 -17.61
C LYS A 481 24.37 15.04 -18.76
N THR A 482 24.41 15.83 -19.82
CA THR A 482 25.45 15.79 -20.83
C THR A 482 26.81 15.84 -20.13
N ASP A 483 27.52 14.71 -20.11
CA ASP A 483 28.97 14.72 -19.99
C ASP A 483 29.54 13.55 -20.79
N GLU A 484 29.90 13.86 -22.04
CA GLU A 484 30.78 13.04 -22.85
C GLU A 484 32.17 13.00 -22.19
N SER A 485 32.50 11.93 -21.48
CA SER A 485 33.91 11.55 -21.35
C SER A 485 34.08 10.05 -21.12
N GLN A 486 34.57 9.40 -22.18
CA GLN A 486 35.57 8.34 -22.17
C GLN A 486 35.40 7.25 -21.11
N ARG A 487 34.85 6.09 -21.51
CA ARG A 487 35.27 4.79 -20.97
C ARG A 487 35.20 3.72 -22.06
N THR A 488 36.38 3.47 -22.63
CA THR A 488 36.72 2.22 -23.30
C THR A 488 36.60 1.06 -22.30
N VAL A 489 35.98 -0.03 -22.72
CA VAL A 489 36.12 -1.35 -22.10
C VAL A 489 36.37 -2.34 -23.25
N PRO A 490 37.31 -3.29 -23.13
CA PRO A 490 37.52 -4.33 -24.13
C PRO A 490 36.34 -5.27 -24.30
#